data_AF-A0A971D802-F1
#
_entry.id   AF-A0A971D802-F1
#
_cell.length_a   1.000
_cell.length_b   1.000
_cell.length_c   1.000
_cell.angle_alpha   90.00
_cell.angle_beta   90.00
_cell.angle_gamma   90.00
#
_symmetry.space_group_name_H-M   'P 1'
#
loop_
_entity.id
_entity.type
_entity.pdbx_description
1 polymer ?
#
loop_
_entity_poly.entity_id
_entity_poly.type
_entity_poly.pdbx_seq_one_letter_code
_entity_poly.pdbx_strand_id
1 'polypeptide(L)'
;MRKPVGEGSSGLTAGGLVGKNLDSGLIDRCFSKAEITAGSSSAIGCLVGYNAGDIENSHSTGTAEAGSESWVGGLVGKNSGTITNCYTTGVEIGAGGATIGRLVGAQEPDTGSVTNSYYLGSAGDSAAGTPLTEEQMKQQESFVDWDFEATWRIAEGVAYPKLKWQPMLPKECVYFDFHWLSWDVIKGANMSQDSVTSKLSLPAKGPNGSTISWSVDDPDEGWIDPATGAVSRPAPSEGDQDVILTATISKERTASRTKEFNLTVKAASPSGGGGGTSGPGAPSEPGETQGETRVDSAGNITAAPELNDSGIAVTEIDDETLATALANAKETDGKKTVEITIPAIEGAKAYEISL
;
A
#
# COMPACT_ATOMS: atom_id res chain seq x y z
N MET A 1 19.57 17.33 -22.27
CA MET A 1 19.75 18.33 -23.36
C MET A 1 18.37 18.64 -23.91
N ARG A 2 17.84 19.85 -23.70
CA ARG A 2 16.67 20.35 -24.45
C ARG A 2 17.13 20.60 -25.89
N LYS A 3 16.61 19.83 -26.83
CA LYS A 3 16.59 20.20 -28.24
C LYS A 3 15.14 20.59 -28.55
N PRO A 4 14.80 21.87 -28.73
CA PRO A 4 13.59 22.22 -29.43
C PRO A 4 13.83 21.86 -30.89
N VAL A 5 13.20 20.80 -31.40
CA VAL A 5 13.23 20.48 -32.83
C VAL A 5 11.81 20.21 -33.27
N GLY A 6 11.31 21.16 -34.04
CA GLY A 6 9.99 21.16 -34.65
C GLY A 6 9.41 22.55 -34.50
N GLU A 7 9.61 23.40 -35.50
CA GLU A 7 8.50 24.26 -35.92
C GLU A 7 7.34 23.29 -36.15
N GLY A 8 6.48 23.13 -35.15
CA GLY A 8 5.47 22.09 -35.15
C GLY A 8 4.56 22.32 -36.34
N SER A 9 4.37 21.30 -37.17
CA SER A 9 3.41 21.37 -38.27
C SER A 9 2.04 21.77 -37.72
N SER A 10 1.40 22.78 -38.30
CA SER A 10 0.04 23.16 -37.94
C SER A 10 -0.96 22.08 -38.37
N GLY A 11 -2.07 21.93 -37.63
CA GLY A 11 -3.10 20.94 -37.99
C GLY A 11 -2.72 19.49 -37.69
N LEU A 12 -1.75 19.25 -36.80
CA LEU A 12 -1.29 17.91 -36.45
C LEU A 12 -2.30 17.20 -35.53
N THR A 13 -2.49 15.90 -35.72
CA THR A 13 -3.07 15.03 -34.68
C THR A 13 -2.01 14.05 -34.20
N ALA A 14 -1.58 14.17 -32.95
CA ALA A 14 -0.48 13.36 -32.43
C ALA A 14 -0.73 12.85 -31.01
N GLY A 15 -0.37 11.60 -30.77
CA GLY A 15 -0.32 11.00 -29.45
C GLY A 15 0.99 10.28 -29.23
N GLY A 16 1.39 10.17 -27.96
CA GLY A 16 2.66 9.52 -27.60
C GLY A 16 2.68 8.04 -27.92
N LEU A 17 1.51 7.40 -27.97
CA LEU A 17 1.32 6.03 -28.43
C LEU A 17 0.65 5.98 -29.81
N VAL A 18 -0.47 6.68 -29.98
CA VAL A 18 -1.28 6.63 -31.21
C VAL A 18 -1.72 8.03 -31.63
N GLY A 19 -1.58 8.36 -32.92
CA GLY A 19 -2.13 9.60 -33.47
C GLY A 19 -3.66 9.64 -33.41
N LYS A 20 -4.32 8.64 -34.00
CA LYS A 20 -5.79 8.50 -34.02
C LYS A 20 -6.22 7.08 -33.65
N ASN A 21 -7.05 6.95 -32.62
CA ASN A 21 -7.81 5.73 -32.32
C ASN A 21 -9.21 5.90 -32.91
N LEU A 22 -9.63 5.05 -33.85
CA LEU A 22 -10.92 5.18 -34.56
C LEU A 22 -11.99 4.27 -33.93
N ASP A 23 -13.26 4.37 -34.36
CA ASP A 23 -14.47 3.81 -33.73
C ASP A 23 -14.42 2.34 -33.25
N SER A 24 -13.58 1.48 -33.83
CA SER A 24 -13.42 0.08 -33.43
C SER A 24 -12.05 -0.24 -32.79
N GLY A 25 -11.29 0.78 -32.45
CA GLY A 25 -9.96 0.66 -31.90
C GLY A 25 -9.99 0.58 -30.37
N LEU A 26 -9.24 -0.37 -29.83
CA LEU A 26 -9.08 -0.57 -28.39
C LEU A 26 -7.62 -0.29 -27.99
N ILE A 27 -7.45 0.61 -27.03
CA ILE A 27 -6.17 0.83 -26.34
C ILE A 27 -6.37 0.40 -24.89
N ASP A 28 -5.92 -0.80 -24.57
CA ASP A 28 -6.07 -1.42 -23.24
C ASP A 28 -4.70 -1.65 -22.59
N ARG A 29 -4.59 -1.37 -21.28
CA ARG A 29 -3.40 -1.63 -20.46
C ARG A 29 -2.11 -1.07 -21.08
N CYS A 30 -2.19 0.18 -21.54
CA CYS A 30 -1.10 0.88 -22.21
C CYS A 30 -0.57 2.06 -21.38
N PHE A 31 0.65 2.50 -21.67
CA PHE A 31 1.15 3.74 -21.08
C PHE A 31 2.07 4.53 -22.00
N SER A 32 2.19 5.82 -21.74
CA SER A 32 3.14 6.69 -22.44
C SER A 32 3.85 7.67 -21.50
N LYS A 33 5.13 7.92 -21.78
CA LYS A 33 5.95 8.96 -21.15
C LYS A 33 6.43 9.99 -22.17
N ALA A 34 5.81 10.03 -23.34
CA ALA A 34 6.29 10.83 -24.47
C ALA A 34 6.25 12.33 -24.17
N GLU A 35 7.24 13.04 -24.68
CA GLU A 35 7.24 14.50 -24.77
C GLU A 35 6.84 14.88 -26.20
N ILE A 36 5.74 15.62 -26.36
CA ILE A 36 5.14 15.95 -27.64
C ILE A 36 5.11 17.46 -27.81
N THR A 37 5.56 17.95 -28.96
CA THR A 37 5.46 19.36 -29.34
C THR A 37 4.77 19.48 -30.70
N ALA A 38 3.77 20.35 -30.82
CA ALA A 38 3.03 20.60 -32.06
C ALA A 38 2.78 22.09 -32.32
N GLY A 39 2.47 22.43 -33.57
CA GLY A 39 2.16 23.81 -33.98
C GLY A 39 0.72 24.20 -33.65
N SER A 40 0.28 25.34 -34.17
CA SER A 40 -1.10 25.82 -34.02
C SER A 40 -2.14 24.88 -34.63
N SER A 41 -3.38 24.97 -34.14
CA SER A 41 -4.55 24.22 -34.60
C SER A 41 -4.36 22.69 -34.53
N SER A 42 -3.61 22.20 -33.54
CA SER A 42 -3.29 20.78 -33.38
C SER A 42 -4.18 20.11 -32.34
N ALA A 43 -4.29 18.78 -32.40
CA ALA A 43 -4.89 17.95 -31.37
C ALA A 43 -3.82 17.00 -30.81
N ILE A 44 -3.36 17.24 -29.58
CA ILE A 44 -2.29 16.47 -28.97
C ILE A 44 -2.66 15.92 -27.60
N GLY A 45 -2.30 14.66 -27.36
CA GLY A 45 -2.41 14.05 -26.04
C GLY A 45 -1.21 13.16 -25.72
N CYS A 46 -0.77 13.10 -24.46
CA CYS A 46 0.43 12.33 -24.14
C CYS A 46 0.27 10.82 -24.43
N LEU A 47 -0.95 10.30 -24.52
CA LEU A 47 -1.24 8.93 -25.00
C LEU A 47 -1.79 8.94 -26.43
N VAL A 48 -2.88 9.68 -26.68
CA VAL A 48 -3.60 9.68 -27.96
C VAL A 48 -3.91 11.10 -28.45
N GLY A 49 -3.72 11.37 -29.74
CA GLY A 49 -4.11 12.68 -30.31
C GLY A 49 -5.62 12.84 -30.45
N TYR A 50 -6.26 11.92 -31.17
CA TYR A 50 -7.71 11.86 -31.34
C TYR A 50 -8.24 10.46 -30.99
N ASN A 51 -9.25 10.38 -30.14
CA ASN A 51 -9.92 9.14 -29.77
C ASN A 51 -11.37 9.13 -30.26
N ALA A 52 -11.77 8.10 -31.01
CA ALA A 52 -13.16 7.79 -31.32
C ALA A 52 -13.54 6.34 -30.94
N GLY A 53 -12.56 5.52 -30.55
CA GLY A 53 -12.76 4.18 -30.00
C GLY A 53 -12.67 4.15 -28.48
N ASP A 54 -12.20 3.02 -27.95
CA ASP A 54 -12.12 2.76 -26.51
C ASP A 54 -10.69 2.86 -25.99
N ILE A 55 -10.52 3.55 -24.86
CA ILE A 55 -9.27 3.59 -24.10
C ILE A 55 -9.56 3.12 -22.68
N GLU A 56 -8.92 2.03 -22.29
CA GLU A 56 -9.14 1.36 -21.03
C GLU A 56 -7.83 1.14 -20.28
N ASN A 57 -7.88 1.23 -18.95
CA ASN A 57 -6.78 0.84 -18.06
C ASN A 57 -5.42 1.42 -18.49
N SER A 58 -5.39 2.69 -18.91
CA SER A 58 -4.21 3.26 -19.56
C SER A 58 -3.78 4.55 -18.90
N HIS A 59 -2.48 4.89 -19.00
CA HIS A 59 -1.99 6.08 -18.33
C HIS A 59 -0.89 6.84 -19.06
N SER A 60 -0.74 8.12 -18.72
CA SER A 60 0.35 8.95 -19.22
C SER A 60 1.07 9.71 -18.12
N THR A 61 2.37 9.94 -18.32
CA THR A 61 3.19 10.80 -17.45
C THR A 61 4.09 11.75 -18.26
N GLY A 62 3.74 11.94 -19.53
CA GLY A 62 4.49 12.73 -20.50
C GLY A 62 4.12 14.21 -20.50
N THR A 63 4.71 14.98 -21.40
CA THR A 63 4.43 16.42 -21.56
C THR A 63 3.85 16.69 -22.94
N ALA A 64 2.81 17.50 -23.02
CA ALA A 64 2.18 17.93 -24.28
C ALA A 64 2.25 19.45 -24.42
N GLU A 65 2.95 19.93 -25.45
CA GLU A 65 3.12 21.35 -25.76
C GLU A 65 2.58 21.68 -27.16
N ALA A 66 1.70 22.68 -27.28
CA ALA A 66 1.15 23.07 -28.58
C ALA A 66 0.93 24.58 -28.76
N GLY A 67 0.93 24.99 -30.04
CA GLY A 67 0.66 26.36 -30.47
C GLY A 67 -0.82 26.78 -30.30
N SER A 68 -1.13 27.99 -30.78
CA SER A 68 -2.48 28.60 -30.65
C SER A 68 -3.60 27.72 -31.19
N GLU A 69 -4.82 27.89 -30.65
CA GLU A 69 -6.05 27.21 -31.12
C GLU A 69 -5.98 25.68 -31.13
N SER A 70 -5.11 25.09 -30.30
CA SER A 70 -4.95 23.64 -30.20
C SER A 70 -5.81 23.03 -29.09
N TRP A 71 -6.06 21.73 -29.18
CA TRP A 71 -6.58 20.91 -28.09
C TRP A 71 -5.46 20.11 -27.47
N VAL A 72 -5.15 20.38 -26.20
CA VAL A 72 -4.03 19.79 -25.47
C VAL A 72 -4.56 19.03 -24.27
N GLY A 73 -4.39 17.71 -24.29
CA GLY A 73 -4.79 16.83 -23.19
C GLY A 73 -3.62 16.11 -22.54
N GLY A 74 -3.64 15.94 -21.23
CA GLY A 74 -2.64 15.12 -20.55
C GLY A 74 -2.71 13.65 -20.94
N LEU A 75 -3.90 13.14 -21.31
CA LEU A 75 -4.07 11.79 -21.85
C LEU A 75 -4.45 11.85 -23.34
N VAL A 76 -5.52 12.57 -23.68
CA VAL A 76 -6.11 12.61 -25.03
C VAL A 76 -6.31 14.05 -25.51
N GLY A 77 -5.84 14.38 -26.71
CA GLY A 77 -6.07 15.72 -27.29
C GLY A 77 -7.53 16.02 -27.52
N LYS A 78 -8.20 15.20 -28.34
CA LYS A 78 -9.64 15.29 -28.62
C LYS A 78 -10.32 13.93 -28.42
N ASN A 79 -11.40 13.89 -27.65
CA ASN A 79 -12.17 12.68 -27.36
C ASN A 79 -13.58 12.73 -27.99
N SER A 80 -13.90 11.71 -28.77
CA SER A 80 -15.21 11.40 -29.36
C SER A 80 -15.67 9.98 -29.01
N GLY A 81 -14.86 9.20 -28.28
CA GLY A 81 -15.15 7.82 -27.87
C GLY A 81 -15.14 7.67 -26.35
N THR A 82 -14.80 6.47 -25.87
CA THR A 82 -14.82 6.15 -24.44
C THR A 82 -13.43 6.15 -23.82
N ILE A 83 -13.34 6.65 -22.58
CA ILE A 83 -12.15 6.61 -21.74
C ILE A 83 -12.55 6.10 -20.36
N THR A 84 -12.06 4.92 -19.97
CA THR A 84 -12.42 4.25 -18.71
C THR A 84 -11.17 3.82 -17.95
N ASN A 85 -11.17 4.00 -16.63
CA ASN A 85 -10.08 3.55 -15.76
C ASN A 85 -8.70 4.04 -16.19
N CYS A 86 -8.62 5.30 -16.62
CA CYS A 86 -7.39 5.90 -17.10
C CYS A 86 -6.88 7.00 -16.17
N TYR A 87 -5.58 7.29 -16.21
CA TYR A 87 -5.07 8.43 -15.47
C TYR A 87 -3.93 9.16 -16.16
N THR A 88 -3.72 10.42 -15.78
CA THR A 88 -2.54 11.18 -16.22
C THR A 88 -1.91 11.96 -15.07
N THR A 89 -0.57 11.97 -15.06
CA THR A 89 0.25 12.92 -14.29
C THR A 89 1.05 13.81 -15.23
N GLY A 90 0.65 13.88 -16.49
CA GLY A 90 1.32 14.65 -17.52
C GLY A 90 1.18 16.16 -17.29
N VAL A 91 1.99 16.91 -18.03
CA VAL A 91 2.00 18.37 -17.99
C VAL A 91 1.58 18.90 -19.35
N GLU A 92 0.60 19.79 -19.36
CA GLU A 92 0.06 20.41 -20.57
C GLU A 92 0.49 21.87 -20.67
N ILE A 93 0.93 22.27 -21.86
CA ILE A 93 1.37 23.63 -22.16
C ILE A 93 0.72 24.07 -23.47
N GLY A 94 -0.02 25.18 -23.44
CA GLY A 94 -0.69 25.73 -24.61
C GLY A 94 -0.43 27.23 -24.77
N ALA A 95 -0.38 27.69 -26.02
CA ALA A 95 -0.30 29.12 -26.37
C ALA A 95 -1.67 29.68 -26.77
N GLY A 96 -1.78 31.02 -26.81
CA GLY A 96 -3.02 31.80 -26.98
C GLY A 96 -4.19 31.11 -27.71
N GLY A 97 -5.34 30.99 -27.01
CA GLY A 97 -6.55 30.37 -27.55
C GLY A 97 -6.56 28.84 -27.58
N ALA A 98 -5.47 28.16 -27.19
CA ALA A 98 -5.48 26.71 -26.99
C ALA A 98 -6.41 26.34 -25.82
N THR A 99 -7.15 25.25 -25.99
CA THR A 99 -7.91 24.62 -24.91
C THR A 99 -7.04 23.55 -24.28
N ILE A 100 -6.79 23.71 -22.99
CA ILE A 100 -6.00 22.77 -22.19
C ILE A 100 -6.96 22.07 -21.25
N GLY A 101 -6.97 20.75 -21.28
CA GLY A 101 -7.64 19.94 -20.27
C GLY A 101 -6.67 18.91 -19.71
N ARG A 102 -6.64 18.77 -18.39
CA ARG A 102 -5.71 17.87 -17.71
C ARG A 102 -5.84 16.43 -18.19
N LEU A 103 -7.05 15.91 -18.36
CA LEU A 103 -7.22 14.57 -18.95
C LEU A 103 -7.43 14.67 -20.47
N VAL A 104 -8.43 15.45 -20.89
CA VAL A 104 -8.87 15.58 -22.27
C VAL A 104 -8.87 17.05 -22.68
N GLY A 105 -8.19 17.38 -23.78
CA GLY A 105 -8.11 18.76 -24.28
C GLY A 105 -9.44 19.30 -24.79
N ALA A 106 -10.19 18.50 -25.56
CA ALA A 106 -11.57 18.78 -25.95
C ALA A 106 -12.39 17.49 -26.04
N GLN A 107 -13.61 17.53 -25.51
CA GLN A 107 -14.54 16.41 -25.56
C GLN A 107 -15.74 16.74 -26.45
N GLU A 108 -16.10 15.81 -27.34
CA GLU A 108 -17.34 15.88 -28.10
C GLU A 108 -18.55 15.67 -27.18
N PRO A 109 -19.54 16.59 -27.16
CA PRO A 109 -20.64 16.55 -26.19
C PRO A 109 -21.53 15.30 -26.28
N ASP A 110 -21.74 14.77 -27.49
CA ASP A 110 -22.75 13.74 -27.74
C ASP A 110 -22.19 12.30 -27.70
N THR A 111 -20.88 12.13 -27.90
CA THR A 111 -20.26 10.81 -28.05
C THR A 111 -19.07 10.59 -27.13
N GLY A 112 -18.40 11.65 -26.70
CA GLY A 112 -17.24 11.55 -25.82
C GLY A 112 -17.65 11.27 -24.38
N SER A 113 -17.15 10.17 -23.80
CA SER A 113 -17.39 9.82 -22.40
C SER A 113 -16.09 9.53 -21.66
N VAL A 114 -16.02 9.99 -20.41
CA VAL A 114 -14.91 9.72 -19.49
C VAL A 114 -15.49 9.21 -18.18
N THR A 115 -15.05 8.04 -17.74
CA THR A 115 -15.54 7.37 -16.52
C THR A 115 -14.38 6.85 -15.70
N ASN A 116 -14.46 6.95 -14.37
CA ASN A 116 -13.47 6.44 -13.42
C ASN A 116 -12.02 6.78 -13.81
N SER A 117 -11.82 8.00 -14.29
CA SER A 117 -10.54 8.44 -14.86
C SER A 117 -10.09 9.75 -14.23
N TYR A 118 -8.80 9.83 -13.97
CA TYR A 118 -8.24 10.77 -13.01
C TYR A 118 -7.07 11.58 -13.57
N TYR A 119 -6.87 12.76 -13.02
CA TYR A 119 -5.68 13.55 -13.33
C TYR A 119 -5.08 14.14 -12.04
N LEU A 120 -3.76 14.28 -12.02
CA LEU A 120 -3.06 14.98 -10.95
C LEU A 120 -3.36 16.48 -11.04
N GLY A 121 -4.08 17.04 -10.06
CA GLY A 121 -4.44 18.45 -10.07
C GLY A 121 -5.54 18.81 -9.07
N SER A 122 -6.18 19.95 -9.28
CA SER A 122 -7.29 20.42 -8.45
C SER A 122 -8.56 20.68 -9.27
N ALA A 123 -9.67 20.93 -8.59
CA ALA A 123 -10.95 21.21 -9.23
C ALA A 123 -10.90 22.51 -10.04
N GLY A 124 -11.47 22.48 -11.26
CA GLY A 124 -11.56 23.63 -12.16
C GLY A 124 -10.53 23.65 -13.30
N ASP A 125 -9.65 22.64 -13.39
CA ASP A 125 -8.52 22.58 -14.31
C ASP A 125 -8.80 21.93 -15.70
N SER A 126 -9.96 21.30 -15.97
CA SER A 126 -10.12 20.42 -17.14
C SER A 126 -11.58 20.16 -17.57
N ALA A 127 -11.78 19.85 -18.86
CA ALA A 127 -13.07 19.54 -19.48
C ALA A 127 -13.59 18.11 -19.24
N ALA A 128 -12.76 17.19 -18.70
CA ALA A 128 -13.19 15.84 -18.29
C ALA A 128 -12.23 15.20 -17.26
N GLY A 129 -12.72 14.19 -16.55
CA GLY A 129 -11.99 13.44 -15.51
C GLY A 129 -12.12 14.06 -14.11
N THR A 130 -11.71 13.30 -13.10
CA THR A 130 -11.76 13.71 -11.69
C THR A 130 -10.36 14.11 -11.20
N PRO A 131 -10.18 15.31 -10.61
CA PRO A 131 -8.90 15.69 -10.02
C PRO A 131 -8.60 14.85 -8.78
N LEU A 132 -7.35 14.41 -8.65
CA LEU A 132 -6.80 13.85 -7.41
C LEU A 132 -5.51 14.59 -7.05
N THR A 133 -5.29 14.78 -5.75
CA THR A 133 -4.01 15.32 -5.24
C THR A 133 -2.89 14.30 -5.40
N GLU A 134 -1.64 14.75 -5.19
CA GLU A 134 -0.45 13.89 -5.17
C GLU A 134 -0.59 12.72 -4.17
N GLU A 135 -1.24 12.96 -3.04
CA GLU A 135 -1.47 11.98 -1.99
C GLU A 135 -2.56 10.99 -2.42
N GLN A 136 -3.72 11.49 -2.87
CA GLN A 136 -4.83 10.66 -3.34
C GLN A 136 -4.44 9.78 -4.54
N MET A 137 -3.62 10.28 -5.46
CA MET A 137 -3.10 9.50 -6.59
C MET A 137 -2.25 8.29 -6.18
N LYS A 138 -1.85 8.19 -4.90
CA LYS A 138 -1.08 7.08 -4.32
C LYS A 138 -1.90 6.28 -3.30
N GLN A 139 -3.22 6.44 -3.27
CA GLN A 139 -4.14 5.70 -2.41
C GLN A 139 -5.08 4.85 -3.27
N GLN A 140 -5.15 3.54 -3.04
CA GLN A 140 -6.00 2.63 -3.83
C GLN A 140 -7.47 3.07 -3.81
N GLU A 141 -7.96 3.47 -2.64
CA GLU A 141 -9.34 3.90 -2.41
C GLU A 141 -9.78 5.10 -3.26
N SER A 142 -8.84 5.90 -3.78
CA SER A 142 -9.15 7.05 -4.63
C SER A 142 -9.57 6.64 -6.05
N PHE A 143 -9.30 5.40 -6.46
CA PHE A 143 -9.56 4.86 -7.79
C PHE A 143 -10.80 3.96 -7.79
N VAL A 144 -11.97 4.59 -7.87
CA VAL A 144 -13.29 3.94 -7.82
C VAL A 144 -13.48 2.98 -9.00
N ASP A 145 -13.92 1.76 -8.70
CA ASP A 145 -14.15 0.64 -9.63
C ASP A 145 -12.92 0.18 -10.43
N TRP A 146 -11.70 0.45 -9.94
CA TRP A 146 -10.49 -0.09 -10.54
C TRP A 146 -10.19 -1.50 -10.05
N ASP A 147 -9.71 -2.35 -10.95
CA ASP A 147 -9.28 -3.71 -10.65
C ASP A 147 -7.80 -3.74 -10.24
N PHE A 148 -7.54 -3.76 -8.92
CA PHE A 148 -6.20 -3.97 -8.35
C PHE A 148 -5.85 -5.46 -8.15
N GLU A 149 -6.76 -6.38 -8.48
CA GLU A 149 -6.53 -7.82 -8.36
C GLU A 149 -5.89 -8.39 -9.62
N ALA A 150 -6.27 -7.95 -10.82
CA ALA A 150 -5.67 -8.44 -12.07
C ALA A 150 -4.98 -7.35 -12.91
N THR A 151 -5.45 -6.11 -12.85
CA THR A 151 -5.02 -5.08 -13.82
C THR A 151 -3.94 -4.15 -13.27
N TRP A 152 -4.23 -3.51 -12.14
CA TRP A 152 -3.38 -2.51 -11.52
C TRP A 152 -2.69 -3.05 -10.27
N ARG A 153 -1.58 -2.44 -9.89
CA ARG A 153 -1.00 -2.53 -8.56
C ARG A 153 -0.78 -1.11 -8.05
N ILE A 154 -0.76 -0.94 -6.73
CA ILE A 154 -0.38 0.30 -6.08
C ILE A 154 0.39 -0.01 -4.81
N ALA A 155 1.43 0.78 -4.54
CA ALA A 155 2.17 0.73 -3.30
C ALA A 155 1.76 1.96 -2.49
N GLU A 156 0.93 1.78 -1.47
CA GLU A 156 0.21 2.87 -0.79
C GLU A 156 1.17 3.94 -0.28
N GLY A 157 0.88 5.20 -0.64
CA GLY A 157 1.70 6.37 -0.33
C GLY A 157 3.09 6.41 -1.01
N VAL A 158 3.49 5.36 -1.73
CA VAL A 158 4.85 5.22 -2.31
C VAL A 158 4.87 5.51 -3.81
N ALA A 159 3.89 5.00 -4.56
CA ALA A 159 3.86 5.08 -6.01
C ALA A 159 2.44 5.20 -6.54
N TYR A 160 2.29 5.88 -7.68
CA TYR A 160 1.05 5.87 -8.45
C TYR A 160 0.74 4.46 -8.97
N PRO A 161 -0.53 4.17 -9.32
CA PRO A 161 -0.90 2.92 -9.95
C PRO A 161 0.02 2.53 -11.11
N LYS A 162 0.34 1.25 -11.18
CA LYS A 162 1.12 0.67 -12.27
C LYS A 162 0.40 -0.57 -12.78
N LEU A 163 0.49 -0.81 -14.08
CA LEU A 163 -0.08 -1.99 -14.68
C LEU A 163 0.70 -3.21 -14.24
N LYS A 164 0.05 -4.30 -13.79
CA LYS A 164 0.76 -5.46 -13.20
C LYS A 164 1.86 -6.05 -14.09
N TRP A 165 1.75 -5.94 -15.41
CA TRP A 165 2.80 -6.37 -16.35
C TRP A 165 4.04 -5.46 -16.38
N GLN A 166 3.93 -4.20 -15.96
CA GLN A 166 5.06 -3.28 -15.88
C GLN A 166 6.03 -3.76 -14.79
N PRO A 167 7.36 -3.73 -15.03
CA PRO A 167 8.34 -4.02 -14.00
C PRO A 167 8.11 -3.18 -12.74
N MET A 168 8.27 -3.80 -11.56
CA MET A 168 8.23 -3.09 -10.28
C MET A 168 9.48 -2.22 -10.12
N LEU A 169 9.27 -0.99 -9.65
CA LEU A 169 10.35 -0.11 -9.23
C LEU A 169 10.98 -0.62 -7.92
N PRO A 170 12.25 -0.31 -7.63
CA PRO A 170 12.89 -0.73 -6.38
C PRO A 170 12.11 -0.37 -5.12
N LYS A 171 11.49 0.82 -5.08
CA LYS A 171 10.63 1.26 -3.97
C LYS A 171 9.33 0.46 -3.82
N GLU A 172 8.78 -0.07 -4.92
CA GLU A 172 7.60 -0.93 -4.89
C GLU A 172 7.98 -2.33 -4.37
N CYS A 173 9.10 -2.89 -4.83
CA CYS A 173 9.61 -4.16 -4.30
C CYS A 173 9.81 -4.10 -2.78
N VAL A 174 10.48 -3.04 -2.29
CA VAL A 174 10.71 -2.85 -0.85
C VAL A 174 9.40 -2.68 -0.09
N TYR A 175 8.42 -1.97 -0.65
CA TYR A 175 7.10 -1.81 -0.04
C TYR A 175 6.37 -3.15 0.11
N PHE A 176 6.22 -3.91 -0.97
CA PHE A 176 5.49 -5.19 -0.91
C PHE A 176 6.23 -6.24 -0.07
N ASP A 177 7.56 -6.27 -0.13
CA ASP A 177 8.35 -7.18 0.72
C ASP A 177 8.30 -6.76 2.20
N PHE A 178 8.23 -5.46 2.49
CA PHE A 178 8.00 -4.96 3.84
C PHE A 178 6.64 -5.42 4.36
N HIS A 179 5.55 -5.31 3.60
CA HIS A 179 4.22 -5.75 4.05
C HIS A 179 4.08 -7.27 4.13
N TRP A 180 4.76 -8.02 3.25
CA TRP A 180 4.84 -9.47 3.33
C TRP A 180 5.56 -9.96 4.59
N LEU A 181 6.61 -9.26 5.02
CA LEU A 181 7.43 -9.67 6.17
C LEU A 181 6.67 -9.45 7.48
N SER A 182 5.92 -10.47 7.93
CA SER A 182 5.15 -10.47 9.17
C SER A 182 5.71 -11.44 10.21
N TRP A 183 5.11 -11.47 11.40
CA TRP A 183 5.41 -12.50 12.41
C TRP A 183 5.24 -13.91 11.83
N ASP A 184 4.19 -14.18 11.07
CA ASP A 184 3.95 -15.49 10.46
C ASP A 184 5.08 -15.95 9.54
N VAL A 185 5.77 -15.00 8.88
CA VAL A 185 6.93 -15.31 8.05
C VAL A 185 8.13 -15.70 8.90
N ILE A 186 8.30 -15.10 10.08
CA ILE A 186 9.51 -15.24 10.89
C ILE A 186 9.38 -16.21 12.07
N LYS A 187 8.15 -16.55 12.50
CA LYS A 187 7.88 -17.25 13.76
C LYS A 187 8.51 -18.63 13.88
N GLY A 188 8.79 -19.30 12.76
CA GLY A 188 9.27 -20.68 12.79
C GLY A 188 8.28 -21.60 13.51
N ALA A 189 8.71 -22.24 14.60
CA ALA A 189 7.85 -23.10 15.43
C ALA A 189 7.24 -22.37 16.65
N ASN A 190 7.49 -21.06 16.80
CA ASN A 190 6.97 -20.28 17.93
C ASN A 190 5.50 -19.91 17.70
N MET A 191 4.74 -19.81 18.80
CA MET A 191 3.31 -19.48 18.75
C MET A 191 3.07 -17.98 18.76
N SER A 192 3.83 -17.21 19.55
CA SER A 192 3.68 -15.76 19.69
C SER A 192 5.03 -15.05 19.80
N GLN A 193 5.01 -13.74 19.53
CA GLN A 193 6.17 -12.85 19.68
C GLN A 193 6.64 -12.75 21.15
N ASP A 194 5.73 -12.87 22.10
CA ASP A 194 6.03 -12.79 23.54
C ASP A 194 6.47 -14.14 24.15
N SER A 195 6.60 -15.17 23.32
CA SER A 195 6.95 -16.52 23.75
C SER A 195 7.91 -17.22 22.77
N VAL A 196 9.02 -16.54 22.48
CA VAL A 196 10.08 -17.10 21.63
C VAL A 196 10.90 -18.10 22.44
N THR A 197 10.86 -19.37 22.03
CA THR A 197 11.58 -20.48 22.68
C THR A 197 12.40 -21.30 21.70
N SER A 198 12.24 -21.05 20.40
CA SER A 198 12.83 -21.84 19.33
C SER A 198 13.28 -20.95 18.18
N LYS A 199 14.10 -21.53 17.29
CA LYS A 199 14.71 -20.85 16.15
C LYS A 199 13.67 -20.09 15.28
N LEU A 200 14.00 -18.85 14.94
CA LEU A 200 13.26 -18.01 14.00
C LEU A 200 13.65 -18.30 12.53
N SER A 201 12.73 -18.00 11.62
CA SER A 201 12.95 -18.05 10.17
C SER A 201 13.30 -16.66 9.66
N LEU A 202 14.59 -16.38 9.46
CA LEU A 202 15.05 -15.06 9.01
C LEU A 202 15.34 -15.07 7.50
N PRO A 203 14.37 -14.70 6.63
CA PRO A 203 14.61 -14.67 5.19
C PRO A 203 15.66 -13.62 4.83
N ALA A 204 16.56 -13.96 3.90
CA ALA A 204 17.53 -13.01 3.34
C ALA A 204 17.00 -12.27 2.10
N LYS A 205 15.84 -12.70 1.56
CA LYS A 205 15.19 -12.11 0.39
C LYS A 205 13.67 -12.11 0.53
N GLY A 206 13.05 -11.03 0.09
CA GLY A 206 11.60 -10.96 -0.07
C GLY A 206 11.13 -11.54 -1.42
N PRO A 207 9.83 -11.87 -1.54
CA PRO A 207 9.24 -12.44 -2.77
C PRO A 207 9.39 -11.52 -3.99
N ASN A 208 9.47 -10.21 -3.80
CA ASN A 208 9.67 -9.21 -4.86
C ASN A 208 11.16 -8.87 -5.07
N GLY A 209 12.04 -9.67 -4.47
CA GLY A 209 13.47 -9.67 -4.71
C GLY A 209 14.25 -8.58 -3.95
N SER A 210 13.67 -7.96 -2.93
CA SER A 210 14.43 -7.13 -1.99
C SER A 210 15.38 -8.01 -1.18
N THR A 211 16.53 -7.45 -0.80
CA THR A 211 17.45 -8.06 0.17
C THR A 211 16.97 -7.70 1.56
N ILE A 212 17.01 -8.67 2.47
CA ILE A 212 16.67 -8.47 3.88
C ILE A 212 17.91 -8.79 4.71
N SER A 213 18.33 -7.86 5.55
CA SER A 213 19.38 -8.06 6.55
C SER A 213 18.81 -7.85 7.94
N TRP A 214 19.32 -8.60 8.91
CA TRP A 214 18.80 -8.62 10.28
C TRP A 214 19.83 -8.09 11.26
N SER A 215 19.35 -7.42 12.30
CA SER A 215 20.13 -6.99 13.46
C SER A 215 19.26 -7.09 14.72
N VAL A 216 19.91 -7.17 15.86
CA VAL A 216 19.28 -7.05 17.18
C VAL A 216 19.77 -5.75 17.84
N ASP A 217 18.99 -5.23 18.77
CA ASP A 217 19.29 -4.02 19.54
C ASP A 217 20.51 -4.17 20.46
N ASP A 218 20.66 -5.32 21.14
CA ASP A 218 21.84 -5.67 21.92
C ASP A 218 22.50 -6.97 21.41
N PRO A 219 23.49 -6.89 20.52
CA PRO A 219 24.14 -8.08 19.96
C PRO A 219 25.06 -8.80 20.93
N ASP A 220 25.48 -8.17 22.04
CA ASP A 220 26.42 -8.75 22.98
C ASP A 220 25.74 -9.79 23.90
N GLU A 221 24.44 -9.64 24.13
CA GLU A 221 23.63 -10.60 24.90
C GLU A 221 23.41 -11.94 24.17
N GLY A 222 23.33 -11.93 22.84
CA GLY A 222 23.31 -13.16 22.04
C GLY A 222 22.03 -14.01 22.17
N TRP A 223 20.93 -13.43 22.63
CA TRP A 223 19.62 -14.10 22.74
C TRP A 223 19.08 -14.58 21.39
N ILE A 224 19.32 -13.79 20.34
CA ILE A 224 18.95 -14.13 18.95
C ILE A 224 20.17 -13.87 18.06
N ASP A 225 20.59 -14.87 17.31
CA ASP A 225 21.61 -14.72 16.28
C ASP A 225 20.96 -14.17 14.98
N PRO A 226 21.25 -12.93 14.57
CA PRO A 226 20.62 -12.33 13.38
C PRO A 226 21.06 -12.98 12.06
N ALA A 227 22.18 -13.71 12.04
CA ALA A 227 22.63 -14.39 10.82
C ALA A 227 21.90 -15.72 10.59
N THR A 228 21.46 -16.39 11.66
CA THR A 228 20.90 -17.74 11.58
C THR A 228 19.48 -17.86 12.10
N GLY A 229 19.00 -16.93 12.92
CA GLY A 229 17.75 -16.99 13.67
C GLY A 229 17.80 -17.91 14.89
N ALA A 230 18.98 -18.43 15.26
CA ALA A 230 19.12 -19.28 16.44
C ALA A 230 18.75 -18.49 17.71
N VAL A 231 18.04 -19.15 18.63
CA VAL A 231 17.59 -18.57 19.90
C VAL A 231 18.33 -19.23 21.05
N SER A 232 19.01 -18.41 21.85
CA SER A 232 19.63 -18.80 23.11
C SER A 232 18.67 -18.45 24.24
N ARG A 233 18.24 -19.43 25.03
CA ARG A 233 17.30 -19.19 26.13
C ARG A 233 18.05 -18.72 27.39
N PRO A 234 17.61 -17.64 28.05
CA PRO A 234 18.16 -17.20 29.32
C PRO A 234 18.07 -18.27 30.40
N ALA A 235 18.96 -18.22 31.39
CA ALA A 235 18.85 -19.04 32.57
C ALA A 235 17.57 -18.67 33.35
N PRO A 236 16.97 -19.61 34.13
CA PRO A 236 15.80 -19.30 34.94
C PRO A 236 15.99 -18.11 35.91
N SER A 237 17.24 -17.82 36.31
CA SER A 237 17.59 -16.70 37.19
C SER A 237 17.68 -15.34 36.48
N GLU A 238 17.89 -15.35 35.16
CA GLU A 238 17.97 -14.13 34.34
C GLU A 238 16.58 -13.62 33.96
N GLY A 239 15.57 -14.51 34.00
CA GLY A 239 14.21 -14.18 33.59
C GLY A 239 14.09 -14.09 32.07
N ASP A 240 12.87 -13.78 31.61
CA ASP A 240 12.62 -13.58 30.19
C ASP A 240 13.32 -12.30 29.71
N GLN A 241 13.69 -12.26 28.44
CA GLN A 241 14.46 -11.16 27.85
C GLN A 241 13.71 -10.60 26.65
N ASP A 242 13.53 -9.28 26.64
CA ASP A 242 12.95 -8.56 25.51
C ASP A 242 14.06 -8.22 24.51
N VAL A 243 13.79 -8.43 23.23
CA VAL A 243 14.73 -8.24 22.12
C VAL A 243 14.00 -7.52 20.99
N ILE A 244 14.61 -6.45 20.48
CA ILE A 244 14.13 -5.78 19.27
C ILE A 244 14.91 -6.34 18.07
N LEU A 245 14.24 -7.19 17.30
CA LEU A 245 14.78 -7.74 16.07
C LEU A 245 14.40 -6.83 14.90
N THR A 246 15.39 -6.19 14.28
CA THR A 246 15.19 -5.26 13.16
C THR A 246 15.54 -5.93 11.82
N ALA A 247 14.58 -5.96 10.91
CA ALA A 247 14.79 -6.25 9.50
C ALA A 247 15.06 -4.97 8.73
N THR A 248 16.14 -4.92 7.94
CA THR A 248 16.38 -3.89 6.92
C THR A 248 16.09 -4.47 5.54
N ILE A 249 15.02 -3.99 4.91
CA ILE A 249 14.57 -4.40 3.57
C ILE A 249 15.08 -3.38 2.56
N SER A 250 15.87 -3.81 1.58
CA SER A 250 16.49 -2.90 0.62
C SER A 250 16.55 -3.45 -0.81
N LYS A 251 16.59 -2.54 -1.79
CA LYS A 251 16.73 -2.88 -3.22
C LYS A 251 17.61 -1.86 -3.92
N GLU A 252 18.62 -2.35 -4.65
CA GLU A 252 19.49 -1.57 -5.56
C GLU A 252 20.12 -0.30 -4.92
N ARG A 253 20.29 -0.28 -3.59
CA ARG A 253 20.78 0.87 -2.79
C ARG A 253 19.95 2.16 -2.91
N THR A 254 18.82 2.15 -3.61
CA THR A 254 17.99 3.33 -3.87
C THR A 254 16.71 3.35 -3.04
N ALA A 255 16.30 2.19 -2.52
CA ALA A 255 15.16 2.06 -1.62
C ALA A 255 15.54 1.21 -0.41
N SER A 256 15.13 1.64 0.78
CA SER A 256 15.31 0.92 2.04
C SER A 256 14.17 1.24 3.01
N ARG A 257 13.76 0.25 3.81
CA ARG A 257 12.86 0.39 4.95
C ARG A 257 13.33 -0.52 6.08
N THR A 258 13.02 -0.17 7.31
CA THR A 258 13.25 -1.01 8.49
C THR A 258 11.92 -1.46 9.06
N LYS A 259 11.87 -2.70 9.55
CA LYS A 259 10.75 -3.24 10.32
C LYS A 259 11.29 -3.81 11.61
N GLU A 260 10.67 -3.45 12.72
CA GLU A 260 11.02 -3.96 14.04
C GLU A 260 10.02 -5.04 14.46
N PHE A 261 10.55 -6.05 15.15
CA PHE A 261 9.80 -7.09 15.82
C PHE A 261 10.22 -7.06 17.28
N ASN A 262 9.30 -6.66 18.15
CA ASN A 262 9.48 -6.74 19.60
C ASN A 262 9.19 -8.19 20.00
N LEU A 263 10.18 -8.87 20.56
CA LEU A 263 10.13 -10.29 20.89
C LEU A 263 10.51 -10.53 22.34
N THR A 264 9.84 -11.46 23.02
CA THR A 264 10.25 -11.92 24.35
C THR A 264 10.79 -13.34 24.26
N VAL A 265 12.08 -13.50 24.53
CA VAL A 265 12.75 -14.79 24.62
C VAL A 265 12.54 -15.37 26.02
N LYS A 266 11.86 -16.52 26.09
CA LYS A 266 11.51 -17.12 27.38
C LYS A 266 12.70 -17.82 28.02
N ALA A 267 12.93 -17.54 29.31
CA ALA A 267 13.90 -18.25 30.13
C ALA A 267 13.67 -19.76 30.08
N ALA A 268 14.75 -20.54 30.15
CA ALA A 268 14.66 -21.99 30.24
C ALA A 268 13.88 -22.41 31.51
N SER A 269 13.14 -23.51 31.44
CA SER A 269 12.50 -24.06 32.64
C SER A 269 13.58 -24.56 33.62
N PRO A 270 13.43 -24.36 34.94
CA PRO A 270 14.34 -24.94 35.92
C PRO A 270 14.40 -26.45 35.72
N SER A 271 15.59 -27.02 35.57
CA SER A 271 15.75 -28.47 35.51
C SER A 271 15.37 -29.06 36.87
N GLY A 272 14.11 -29.47 37.03
CA GLY A 272 13.61 -30.08 38.26
C GLY A 272 14.17 -31.48 38.44
N GLY A 273 15.11 -31.64 39.37
CA GLY A 273 15.41 -32.94 39.99
C GLY A 273 14.15 -33.44 40.71
N GLY A 274 13.54 -34.50 40.17
CA GLY A 274 12.31 -35.07 40.71
C GLY A 274 12.52 -35.81 42.03
N GLY A 275 12.14 -35.18 43.14
CA GLY A 275 11.78 -35.82 44.40
C GLY A 275 10.40 -35.32 44.78
N GLY A 276 9.36 -36.11 44.51
CA GLY A 276 7.98 -35.74 44.80
C GLY A 276 7.63 -35.94 46.28
N THR A 277 6.87 -34.99 46.84
CA THR A 277 5.75 -35.27 47.76
C THR A 277 4.74 -34.12 47.72
N SER A 278 3.49 -34.53 47.91
CA SER A 278 2.19 -33.83 47.89
C SER A 278 1.95 -32.69 48.88
N GLY A 279 1.13 -31.72 48.45
CA GLY A 279 0.02 -31.16 49.25
C GLY A 279 0.15 -29.68 49.69
N PRO A 280 -0.97 -29.03 50.08
CA PRO A 280 -1.72 -28.13 49.20
C PRO A 280 -1.77 -26.67 49.70
N GLY A 281 -2.05 -25.72 48.82
CA GLY A 281 -2.35 -24.34 49.20
C GLY A 281 -2.44 -23.38 48.03
N ALA A 282 -3.65 -23.16 47.51
CA ALA A 282 -4.04 -21.84 47.01
C ALA A 282 -4.26 -20.91 48.23
N PRO A 283 -4.34 -19.56 48.11
CA PRO A 283 -4.47 -18.78 46.88
C PRO A 283 -3.60 -17.50 46.84
N SER A 284 -3.33 -16.99 45.62
CA SER A 284 -3.31 -15.54 45.33
C SER A 284 -3.04 -15.27 43.85
N GLU A 285 -4.10 -15.00 43.08
CA GLU A 285 -4.10 -13.81 42.21
C GLU A 285 -4.07 -12.57 43.13
N PRO A 286 -3.47 -11.43 42.74
CA PRO A 286 -3.64 -10.82 41.41
C PRO A 286 -2.36 -10.25 40.77
N GLY A 287 -2.37 -10.26 39.44
CA GLY A 287 -1.41 -9.54 38.60
C GLY A 287 -1.97 -9.46 37.20
N GLU A 288 -2.94 -8.56 37.00
CA GLU A 288 -3.46 -8.20 35.69
C GLU A 288 -2.30 -7.68 34.81
N THR A 289 -1.85 -8.50 33.86
CA THR A 289 -1.01 -8.05 32.76
C THR A 289 -1.88 -7.26 31.78
N GLN A 290 -1.70 -5.94 31.74
CA GLN A 290 -2.20 -5.10 30.66
C GLN A 290 -1.39 -5.43 29.39
N GLY A 291 -2.04 -5.90 28.33
CA GLY A 291 -1.37 -6.00 27.02
C GLY A 291 -1.91 -6.99 25.99
N GLU A 292 -2.87 -7.87 26.30
CA GLU A 292 -3.36 -8.88 25.33
C GLU A 292 -4.83 -8.66 24.94
N THR A 293 -5.14 -8.88 23.66
CA THR A 293 -6.53 -9.01 23.20
C THR A 293 -7.14 -10.29 23.76
N ARG A 294 -8.27 -10.20 24.46
CA ARG A 294 -8.89 -11.32 25.18
C ARG A 294 -10.38 -11.37 24.94
N VAL A 295 -10.93 -12.59 24.88
CA VAL A 295 -12.37 -12.86 24.83
C VAL A 295 -12.82 -13.40 26.19
N ASP A 296 -13.81 -12.76 26.80
CA ASP A 296 -14.38 -13.22 28.06
C ASP A 296 -15.42 -14.36 27.86
N SER A 297 -15.87 -14.94 28.98
CA SER A 297 -16.89 -16.00 28.96
C SER A 297 -18.28 -15.55 28.48
N ALA A 298 -18.52 -14.24 28.36
CA ALA A 298 -19.76 -13.67 27.82
C ALA A 298 -19.64 -13.33 26.31
N GLY A 299 -18.45 -13.51 25.72
CA GLY A 299 -18.17 -13.20 24.32
C GLY A 299 -17.78 -11.75 24.06
N ASN A 300 -17.40 -10.98 25.09
CA ASN A 300 -16.88 -9.64 24.91
C ASN A 300 -15.37 -9.67 24.65
N ILE A 301 -14.89 -8.76 23.83
CA ILE A 301 -13.48 -8.60 23.48
C ILE A 301 -12.91 -7.43 24.27
N THR A 302 -11.80 -7.63 24.98
CA THR A 302 -10.93 -6.53 25.41
C THR A 302 -9.75 -6.49 24.46
N ALA A 303 -9.65 -5.48 23.61
CA ALA A 303 -8.59 -5.37 22.61
C ALA A 303 -7.45 -4.51 23.15
N ALA A 304 -6.21 -5.00 23.08
CA ALA A 304 -5.05 -4.22 23.47
C ALA A 304 -4.58 -3.35 22.30
N PRO A 305 -4.63 -2.00 22.40
CA PRO A 305 -4.17 -1.15 21.32
C PRO A 305 -2.68 -0.82 21.46
N GLU A 306 -1.99 -0.69 20.33
CA GLU A 306 -0.60 -0.25 20.24
C GLU A 306 -0.50 1.16 19.66
N LEU A 307 0.43 1.99 20.16
CA LEU A 307 0.66 3.32 19.63
C LEU A 307 1.54 3.27 18.38
N ASN A 308 1.03 3.76 17.26
CA ASN A 308 1.85 3.97 16.05
C ASN A 308 2.65 5.28 16.11
N ASP A 309 3.57 5.47 15.15
CA ASP A 309 4.45 6.64 15.06
C ASP A 309 3.71 8.00 14.94
N SER A 310 2.42 7.99 14.59
CA SER A 310 1.58 9.20 14.52
C SER A 310 0.89 9.53 15.86
N GLY A 311 0.98 8.63 16.84
CA GLY A 311 0.31 8.70 18.13
C GLY A 311 -1.15 8.22 18.08
N ILE A 312 -1.50 7.35 17.13
CA ILE A 312 -2.81 6.69 17.04
C ILE A 312 -2.68 5.31 17.67
N ALA A 313 -3.63 4.98 18.54
CA ALA A 313 -3.76 3.67 19.18
C ALA A 313 -4.49 2.72 18.22
N VAL A 314 -3.76 1.79 17.60
CA VAL A 314 -4.26 0.85 16.59
C VAL A 314 -4.46 -0.54 17.21
N THR A 315 -5.53 -1.24 16.83
CA THR A 315 -5.72 -2.65 17.21
C THR A 315 -6.42 -3.41 16.07
N GLU A 316 -6.06 -4.67 15.89
CA GLU A 316 -6.66 -5.58 14.90
C GLU A 316 -7.31 -6.75 15.62
N ILE A 317 -8.56 -7.05 15.27
CA ILE A 317 -9.28 -8.23 15.76
C ILE A 317 -9.34 -9.23 14.62
N ASP A 318 -8.58 -10.31 14.73
CA ASP A 318 -8.58 -11.36 13.72
C ASP A 318 -9.91 -12.15 13.69
N ASP A 319 -10.13 -12.84 12.57
CA ASP A 319 -11.31 -13.66 12.32
C ASP A 319 -11.50 -14.75 13.39
N GLU A 320 -10.41 -15.30 13.96
CA GLU A 320 -10.45 -16.37 14.97
C GLU A 320 -10.97 -15.85 16.32
N THR A 321 -10.51 -14.66 16.71
CA THR A 321 -10.94 -13.94 17.90
C THR A 321 -12.41 -13.54 17.79
N LEU A 322 -12.81 -13.00 16.63
CA LEU A 322 -14.20 -12.64 16.38
C LEU A 322 -15.11 -13.88 16.34
N ALA A 323 -14.67 -14.98 15.74
CA ALA A 323 -15.39 -16.24 15.73
C ALA A 323 -15.55 -16.81 17.15
N THR A 324 -14.51 -16.74 17.98
CA THR A 324 -14.53 -17.16 19.38
C THR A 324 -15.48 -16.30 20.21
N ALA A 325 -15.44 -14.98 20.03
CA ALA A 325 -16.36 -14.04 20.68
C ALA A 325 -17.82 -14.31 20.29
N LEU A 326 -18.10 -14.50 19.00
CA LEU A 326 -19.43 -14.86 18.51
C LEU A 326 -19.88 -16.25 18.98
N ALA A 327 -18.98 -17.21 19.17
CA ALA A 327 -19.34 -18.51 19.74
C ALA A 327 -19.84 -18.37 21.18
N ASN A 328 -19.18 -17.51 21.97
CA ASN A 328 -19.49 -17.27 23.39
C ASN A 328 -20.65 -16.28 23.60
N ALA A 329 -20.91 -15.39 22.64
CA ALA A 329 -21.92 -14.34 22.75
C ALA A 329 -23.35 -14.90 22.91
N LYS A 330 -24.08 -14.34 23.88
CA LYS A 330 -25.48 -14.70 24.14
C LYS A 330 -26.37 -14.22 23.00
N GLU A 331 -27.21 -15.11 22.48
CA GLU A 331 -28.19 -14.79 21.45
C GLU A 331 -29.48 -14.25 22.08
N THR A 332 -29.95 -13.10 21.61
CA THR A 332 -31.23 -12.48 22.00
C THR A 332 -31.94 -12.01 20.74
N ASP A 333 -33.21 -12.39 20.56
CA ASP A 333 -34.02 -12.07 19.37
C ASP A 333 -33.35 -12.42 18.01
N GLY A 334 -32.64 -13.55 17.97
CA GLY A 334 -31.97 -14.03 16.75
C GLY A 334 -30.68 -13.30 16.38
N LYS A 335 -30.13 -12.49 17.30
CA LYS A 335 -28.88 -11.76 17.12
C LYS A 335 -27.90 -12.05 18.24
N LYS A 336 -26.63 -12.20 17.88
CA LYS A 336 -25.51 -12.22 18.81
C LYS A 336 -24.84 -10.84 18.81
N THR A 337 -24.48 -10.36 19.99
CA THR A 337 -23.81 -9.06 20.16
C THR A 337 -22.48 -9.30 20.87
N VAL A 338 -21.41 -8.76 20.30
CA VAL A 338 -20.06 -8.77 20.86
C VAL A 338 -19.72 -7.33 21.22
N GLU A 339 -19.40 -7.08 22.48
CA GLU A 339 -18.90 -5.77 22.92
C GLU A 339 -17.37 -5.76 22.86
N ILE A 340 -16.79 -4.73 22.24
CA ILE A 340 -15.33 -4.57 22.12
C ILE A 340 -14.92 -3.38 22.99
N THR A 341 -14.12 -3.65 24.01
CA THR A 341 -13.55 -2.66 24.93
C THR A 341 -12.09 -2.42 24.60
N ILE A 342 -11.71 -1.16 24.47
CA ILE A 342 -10.32 -0.76 24.22
C ILE A 342 -9.82 0.06 25.41
N PRO A 343 -8.86 -0.44 26.18
CA PRO A 343 -8.27 0.31 27.29
C PRO A 343 -7.58 1.57 26.78
N ALA A 344 -7.61 2.63 27.59
CA ALA A 344 -6.90 3.86 27.26
C ALA A 344 -5.39 3.66 27.35
N ILE A 345 -4.64 4.14 26.36
CA ILE A 345 -3.17 4.12 26.34
C ILE A 345 -2.59 5.54 26.43
N GLU A 346 -1.57 5.72 27.27
CA GLU A 346 -0.95 7.02 27.51
C GLU A 346 -0.26 7.55 26.24
N GLY A 347 -0.64 8.75 25.79
CA GLY A 347 -0.11 9.37 24.57
C GLY A 347 -0.96 9.20 23.31
N ALA A 348 -2.07 8.44 23.38
CA ALA A 348 -3.00 8.31 22.27
C ALA A 348 -3.77 9.60 21.95
N LYS A 349 -3.75 9.96 20.67
CA LYS A 349 -4.49 11.10 20.10
C LYS A 349 -5.81 10.67 19.46
N ALA A 350 -5.90 9.41 19.02
CA ALA A 350 -7.07 8.78 18.40
C ALA A 350 -6.97 7.25 18.56
N TYR A 351 -8.07 6.54 18.29
CA TYR A 351 -8.15 5.09 18.26
C TYR A 351 -8.63 4.60 16.90
N GLU A 352 -8.01 3.54 16.40
CA GLU A 352 -8.34 2.88 15.13
C GLU A 352 -8.46 1.37 15.36
N ILE A 353 -9.53 0.79 14.82
CA ILE A 353 -9.88 -0.62 15.01
C ILE A 353 -10.09 -1.23 13.63
N SER A 354 -9.38 -2.32 13.36
CA SER A 354 -9.62 -3.18 12.20
C SER A 354 -10.31 -4.46 12.68
N LEU A 355 -11.37 -4.85 11.98
CA LEU A 355 -12.11 -6.10 12.15
C LEU A 355 -11.98 -6.95 10.89
#